data_AF-A0A651DEF5-F1
#
_entry.id   AF-A0A651DEF5-F1
#
_cell.length_a   1.000
_cell.length_b   1.000
_cell.length_c   1.000
_cell.angle_alpha   90.00
_cell.angle_beta   90.00
_cell.angle_gamma   90.00
#
_symmetry.space_group_name_H-M   'P 1'
#
loop_
_entity.id
_entity.type
_entity.pdbx_description
1 polymer ?
#
loop_
_entity_poly.entity_id
_entity_poly.type
_entity_poly.pdbx_seq_one_letter_code
_entity_poly.pdbx_strand_id
1 'polypeptide(L)'
;MKRINFRLGALALLLSFGLMACGDDGPTQSGDTLTEAEAESMMGALTMAGGLGFFGMGFSADDASVMMETIPIDYTADCSGGGSVSISGEMTITGQGESISMNQTLTHNSCTETAPSDGRSWTFNGNPSINTQLSGSVSETSINFQGSQTGAMSWSSDGLSGSCQMNINYSVSGSATGGAVTVSISGSVCGQNISSTQTVSG
;
A
#
# COMPACT_ATOMS: atom_id res chain seq x y z
N MET A 1 1.86 35.02 34.43
CA MET A 1 3.22 34.42 34.41
C MET A 1 3.30 33.35 35.48
N LYS A 2 3.37 32.07 35.11
CA LYS A 2 3.52 30.96 36.07
C LYS A 2 4.52 29.96 35.46
N ARG A 3 5.73 29.91 36.03
CA ARG A 3 6.81 29.01 35.63
C ARG A 3 6.62 27.68 36.36
N ILE A 4 6.51 26.58 35.63
CA ILE A 4 6.51 25.22 36.18
C ILE A 4 7.87 24.59 35.82
N ASN A 5 8.69 24.39 36.84
CA ASN A 5 9.98 23.71 36.76
C ASN A 5 9.74 22.19 36.79
N PHE A 6 10.04 21.49 35.71
CA PHE A 6 10.03 20.03 35.69
C PHE A 6 11.47 19.53 35.88
N ARG A 7 11.70 18.83 37.00
CA ARG A 7 13.01 18.32 37.40
C ARG A 7 13.34 17.02 36.68
N LEU A 8 14.60 16.93 36.26
CA LEU A 8 15.34 15.75 35.79
C LEU A 8 15.04 14.50 36.64
N GLY A 9 14.67 13.41 35.96
CA GLY A 9 14.86 12.04 36.42
C GLY A 9 15.64 11.29 35.34
N ALA A 10 16.94 11.10 35.57
CA ALA A 10 17.80 10.30 34.70
C ALA A 10 17.51 8.81 34.93
N LEU A 11 16.80 8.18 33.99
CA LEU A 11 16.67 6.73 33.93
C LEU A 11 17.68 6.19 32.91
N ALA A 12 18.79 5.65 33.42
CA ALA A 12 19.76 4.93 32.62
C ALA A 12 19.20 3.53 32.30
N LEU A 13 18.67 3.37 31.09
CA LEU A 13 18.24 2.08 30.55
C LEU A 13 19.39 1.53 29.70
N LEU A 14 20.21 0.68 30.34
CA LEU A 14 21.17 -0.19 29.68
C LEU A 14 20.40 -1.26 28.88
N LEU A 15 20.11 -0.96 27.61
CA LEU A 15 19.66 -1.95 26.64
C LEU A 15 20.89 -2.67 26.06
N SER A 16 21.16 -3.85 26.61
CA SER A 16 21.96 -4.88 25.99
C SER A 16 21.29 -5.34 24.70
N PHE A 17 21.76 -4.83 23.56
CA PHE A 17 21.43 -5.39 22.25
C PHE A 17 22.08 -6.78 22.16
N GLY A 18 21.30 -7.80 22.50
CA GLY A 18 21.57 -9.17 22.12
C GLY A 18 21.58 -9.26 20.60
N LEU A 19 22.72 -9.65 20.05
CA LEU A 19 22.87 -10.08 18.66
C LEU A 19 21.94 -11.26 18.41
N MET A 20 20.71 -10.99 17.98
CA MET A 20 19.91 -11.99 17.29
C MET A 20 20.56 -12.22 15.93
N ALA A 21 21.42 -13.24 15.87
CA ALA A 21 21.71 -13.93 14.62
C ALA A 21 20.40 -14.60 14.16
N CYS A 22 19.57 -13.84 13.46
CA CYS A 22 18.44 -14.37 12.69
C CYS A 22 19.01 -15.21 11.55
N GLY A 23 18.66 -16.50 11.53
CA GLY A 23 18.91 -17.39 10.41
C GLY A 23 18.15 -16.92 9.17
N ASP A 24 18.86 -16.16 8.35
CA ASP A 24 19.01 -16.19 6.89
C ASP A 24 17.97 -16.89 5.98
N ASP A 25 16.68 -16.72 6.25
CA ASP A 25 15.61 -16.85 5.24
C ASP A 25 14.70 -15.59 5.26
N GLY A 26 15.28 -14.45 5.64
CA GLY A 26 14.62 -13.16 5.56
C GLY A 26 14.48 -12.68 4.10
N PRO A 27 13.47 -11.85 3.78
CA PRO A 27 13.38 -11.18 2.49
C PRO A 27 14.73 -10.59 2.08
N THR A 28 15.22 -10.94 0.89
CA THR A 28 16.51 -10.43 0.39
C THR A 28 16.38 -8.94 0.09
N GLN A 29 16.71 -8.11 1.08
CA GLN A 29 16.92 -6.68 0.89
C GLN A 29 18.33 -6.46 0.35
N SER A 30 18.47 -5.59 -0.64
CA SER A 30 19.78 -5.12 -1.11
C SER A 30 19.81 -3.60 -1.15
N GLY A 31 21.01 -3.03 -0.95
CA GLY A 31 21.22 -1.58 -0.90
C GLY A 31 21.03 -1.00 0.50
N ASP A 32 20.67 0.29 0.54
CA ASP A 32 20.56 1.06 1.78
C ASP A 32 19.39 0.57 2.65
N THR A 33 19.57 0.66 3.97
CA THR A 33 18.52 0.34 4.94
C THR A 33 17.66 1.58 5.18
N LEU A 34 16.34 1.47 5.00
CA LEU A 34 15.39 2.51 5.34
C LEU A 34 15.07 2.49 6.84
N THR A 35 14.97 3.68 7.44
CA THR A 35 14.32 3.82 8.75
C THR A 35 12.81 3.63 8.62
N GLU A 36 12.12 3.42 9.75
CA GLU A 36 10.66 3.27 9.79
C GLU A 36 9.94 4.47 9.14
N ALA A 37 10.33 5.70 9.49
CA ALA A 37 9.76 6.91 8.92
C ALA A 37 9.97 7.03 7.40
N GLU A 38 11.12 6.54 6.90
CA GLU A 38 11.40 6.55 5.46
C GLU A 38 10.62 5.47 4.72
N ALA A 39 10.42 4.31 5.34
CA ALA A 39 9.55 3.27 4.80
C ALA A 39 8.09 3.75 4.71
N GLU A 40 7.59 4.48 5.72
CA GLU A 40 6.27 5.12 5.69
C GLU A 40 6.16 6.18 4.58
N SER A 41 7.18 7.05 4.45
CA SER A 41 7.26 8.05 3.38
C SER A 41 7.23 7.39 1.99
N MET A 42 8.07 6.37 1.79
CA MET A 42 8.12 5.59 0.56
C MET A 42 6.78 4.94 0.24
N MET A 43 6.08 4.40 1.24
CA MET A 43 4.73 3.83 1.09
C MET A 43 3.69 4.87 0.66
N GLY A 44 3.80 6.10 1.19
CA GLY A 44 3.00 7.24 0.74
C GLY A 44 3.20 7.55 -0.73
N ALA A 45 4.46 7.60 -1.19
CA ALA A 45 4.78 7.81 -2.60
C ALA A 45 4.35 6.64 -3.49
N LEU A 46 4.55 5.39 -3.06
CA LEU A 46 4.14 4.20 -3.80
C LEU A 46 2.61 4.13 -4.01
N THR A 47 1.85 4.61 -3.02
CA THR A 47 0.39 4.73 -3.13
C THR A 47 -0.01 5.67 -4.27
N MET A 48 0.71 6.79 -4.43
CA MET A 48 0.53 7.75 -5.53
C MET A 48 0.96 7.17 -6.88
N ALA A 49 1.99 6.30 -6.89
CA ALA A 49 2.55 5.64 -8.07
C ALA A 49 1.64 4.55 -8.67
N GLY A 50 0.37 4.48 -8.26
CA GLY A 50 -0.60 3.49 -8.73
C GLY A 50 -0.82 2.32 -7.78
N GLY A 51 -0.11 2.27 -6.63
CA GLY A 51 -0.22 1.18 -5.65
C GLY A 51 -1.65 0.91 -5.15
N LEU A 52 -2.51 1.93 -5.05
CA LEU A 52 -3.91 1.78 -4.60
C LEU A 52 -4.93 2.45 -5.53
N GLY A 53 -4.55 2.78 -6.77
CA GLY A 53 -5.34 3.60 -7.71
C GLY A 53 -6.72 3.07 -8.09
N PHE A 54 -7.08 1.84 -7.69
CA PHE A 54 -8.39 1.26 -7.95
C PHE A 54 -9.56 2.10 -7.40
N PHE A 55 -9.40 2.74 -6.24
CA PHE A 55 -10.48 3.51 -5.60
C PHE A 55 -10.93 4.76 -6.39
N GLY A 56 -10.22 5.14 -7.46
CA GLY A 56 -10.57 6.26 -8.32
C GLY A 56 -11.33 5.91 -9.60
N MET A 57 -11.47 4.62 -9.95
CA MET A 57 -12.24 4.23 -11.13
C MET A 57 -13.74 4.28 -10.82
N GLY A 58 -14.40 5.33 -11.29
CA GLY A 58 -15.84 5.49 -11.17
C GLY A 58 -16.57 4.43 -12.00
N PHE A 59 -16.98 3.33 -11.36
CA PHE A 59 -17.94 2.41 -11.96
C PHE A 59 -19.31 3.08 -11.95
N SER A 60 -19.85 3.37 -13.13
CA SER A 60 -21.24 3.83 -13.25
C SER A 60 -22.17 2.63 -13.02
N ALA A 61 -23.05 2.71 -12.02
CA ALA A 61 -24.00 1.66 -11.65
C ALA A 61 -25.20 1.51 -12.62
N ASP A 62 -25.16 2.15 -13.80
CA ASP A 62 -26.33 2.28 -14.69
C ASP A 62 -26.61 1.02 -15.53
N ASP A 63 -25.77 -0.03 -15.48
CA ASP A 63 -25.98 -1.27 -16.25
C ASP A 63 -26.19 -2.49 -15.35
N ALA A 64 -27.39 -2.60 -14.78
CA ALA A 64 -27.78 -3.64 -13.82
C ALA A 64 -28.01 -5.05 -14.43
N SER A 65 -27.51 -5.33 -15.63
CA SER A 65 -27.80 -6.60 -16.35
C SER A 65 -26.68 -7.64 -16.28
N VAL A 66 -25.57 -7.34 -15.58
CA VAL A 66 -24.37 -8.18 -15.60
C VAL A 66 -24.44 -9.29 -14.55
N MET A 67 -24.69 -10.54 -14.99
CA MET A 67 -24.65 -11.72 -14.12
C MET A 67 -23.21 -12.17 -13.78
N MET A 68 -22.29 -12.01 -14.73
CA MET A 68 -20.85 -12.21 -14.57
C MET A 68 -20.13 -11.51 -15.70
N GLU A 69 -19.12 -10.71 -15.39
CA GLU A 69 -18.26 -10.05 -16.39
C GLU A 69 -16.81 -10.11 -15.93
N THR A 70 -15.94 -10.57 -16.83
CA THR A 70 -14.49 -10.51 -16.64
C THR A 70 -13.94 -9.43 -17.56
N ILE A 71 -13.35 -8.40 -16.95
CA ILE A 71 -12.83 -7.22 -17.63
C ILE A 71 -11.30 -7.30 -17.59
N PRO A 72 -10.61 -7.43 -18.74
CA PRO A 72 -9.17 -7.35 -18.77
C PRO A 72 -8.71 -5.93 -18.43
N ILE A 73 -7.68 -5.82 -17.59
CA ILE A 73 -7.02 -4.56 -17.26
C ILE A 73 -5.69 -4.55 -18.00
N ASP A 74 -5.50 -3.55 -18.86
CA ASP A 74 -4.19 -3.27 -19.49
C ASP A 74 -4.12 -1.78 -19.77
N TYR A 75 -3.44 -1.05 -18.88
CA TYR A 75 -3.23 0.38 -19.05
C TYR A 75 -1.88 0.81 -18.47
N THR A 76 -1.36 1.92 -18.99
CA THR A 76 -0.15 2.57 -18.47
C THR A 76 -0.50 3.99 -18.05
N ALA A 77 -0.02 4.39 -16.88
CA ALA A 77 -0.16 5.75 -16.37
C ALA A 77 1.21 6.41 -16.19
N ASP A 78 1.27 7.70 -16.46
CA ASP A 78 2.45 8.53 -16.20
C ASP A 78 2.52 8.89 -14.72
N CYS A 79 3.72 8.87 -14.16
CA CYS A 79 3.95 9.27 -12.77
C CYS A 79 4.23 10.77 -12.68
N SER A 80 3.82 11.41 -11.58
CA SER A 80 3.83 12.87 -11.45
C SER A 80 5.23 13.49 -11.55
N GLY A 81 6.25 12.76 -11.08
CA GLY A 81 7.67 13.12 -11.16
C GLY A 81 8.40 12.57 -12.40
N GLY A 82 7.70 11.90 -13.32
CA GLY A 82 8.26 11.27 -14.52
C GLY A 82 8.35 9.74 -14.44
N GLY A 83 8.59 9.11 -15.59
CA GLY A 83 8.47 7.65 -15.75
C GLY A 83 7.01 7.21 -15.85
N SER A 84 6.77 5.89 -15.71
CA SER A 84 5.42 5.34 -15.84
C SER A 84 5.21 4.10 -14.99
N VAL A 85 3.94 3.73 -14.81
CA VAL A 85 3.52 2.45 -14.22
C VAL A 85 2.60 1.73 -15.21
N SER A 86 2.93 0.49 -15.54
CA SER A 86 2.08 -0.40 -16.35
C SER A 86 1.31 -1.34 -15.45
N ILE A 87 0.00 -1.42 -15.67
CA ILE A 87 -0.94 -2.20 -14.86
C ILE A 87 -1.63 -3.19 -15.79
N SER A 88 -1.46 -4.48 -15.49
CA SER A 88 -2.03 -5.58 -16.27
C SER A 88 -2.75 -6.56 -15.36
N GLY A 89 -3.87 -7.13 -15.78
CA GLY A 89 -4.61 -8.05 -14.94
C GLY A 89 -6.03 -8.32 -15.41
N GLU A 90 -6.86 -8.76 -14.47
CA GLU A 90 -8.26 -9.02 -14.71
C GLU A 90 -9.11 -8.62 -13.49
N MET A 91 -10.31 -8.16 -13.77
CA MET A 91 -11.38 -7.95 -12.82
C MET A 91 -12.52 -8.88 -13.14
N THR A 92 -13.11 -9.50 -12.13
CA THR A 92 -14.33 -10.30 -12.25
C THR A 92 -15.39 -9.71 -11.34
N ILE A 93 -16.53 -9.38 -11.92
CA ILE A 93 -17.72 -8.90 -11.23
C ILE A 93 -18.79 -9.97 -11.36
N THR A 94 -19.45 -10.31 -10.25
CA THR A 94 -20.53 -11.32 -10.21
C THR A 94 -21.72 -10.82 -9.39
N GLY A 95 -22.89 -11.41 -9.63
CA GLY A 95 -24.09 -11.14 -8.84
C GLY A 95 -24.54 -9.69 -8.94
N GLN A 96 -24.57 -9.09 -10.13
CA GLN A 96 -24.97 -7.68 -10.32
C GLN A 96 -24.11 -6.68 -9.52
N GLY A 97 -22.81 -6.98 -9.32
CA GLY A 97 -21.90 -6.12 -8.56
C GLY A 97 -21.82 -6.47 -7.07
N GLU A 98 -22.54 -7.50 -6.61
CA GLU A 98 -22.46 -7.97 -5.23
C GLU A 98 -21.09 -8.53 -4.86
N SER A 99 -20.32 -9.04 -5.83
CA SER A 99 -19.01 -9.63 -5.58
C SER A 99 -18.00 -9.21 -6.65
N ILE A 100 -16.85 -8.71 -6.19
CA ILE A 100 -15.78 -8.19 -7.02
C ILE A 100 -14.50 -8.95 -6.66
N SER A 101 -13.78 -9.43 -7.66
CA SER A 101 -12.44 -9.99 -7.53
C SER A 101 -11.52 -9.35 -8.56
N MET A 102 -10.28 -9.07 -8.19
CA MET A 102 -9.29 -8.46 -9.07
C MET A 102 -7.93 -9.07 -8.78
N ASN A 103 -7.19 -9.35 -9.85
CA ASN A 103 -5.80 -9.76 -9.79
C ASN A 103 -5.04 -8.92 -10.82
N GLN A 104 -4.13 -8.07 -10.35
CA GLN A 104 -3.37 -7.17 -11.21
C GLN A 104 -1.89 -7.18 -10.86
N THR A 105 -1.07 -6.83 -11.84
CA THR A 105 0.37 -6.73 -11.76
C THR A 105 0.78 -5.32 -12.14
N LEU A 106 1.47 -4.64 -11.23
CA LEU A 106 2.00 -3.30 -11.38
C LEU A 106 3.50 -3.39 -11.68
N THR A 107 3.91 -2.79 -12.80
CA THR A 107 5.31 -2.72 -13.23
C THR A 107 5.71 -1.26 -13.34
N HIS A 108 6.50 -0.79 -12.40
CA HIS A 108 7.03 0.57 -12.41
C HIS A 108 8.22 0.67 -13.38
N ASN A 109 8.27 1.71 -14.19
CA ASN A 109 9.40 2.02 -15.06
C ASN A 109 9.91 3.43 -14.73
N SER A 110 10.87 3.50 -13.81
CA SER A 110 11.45 4.75 -13.31
C SER A 110 10.39 5.75 -12.84
N CYS A 111 9.28 5.23 -12.30
CA CYS A 111 8.12 5.99 -11.85
C CYS A 111 8.50 6.83 -10.64
N THR A 112 8.41 8.14 -10.74
CA THR A 112 8.80 9.05 -9.67
C THR A 112 7.58 9.74 -9.07
N GLU A 113 7.47 9.70 -7.75
CA GLU A 113 6.39 10.33 -6.99
C GLU A 113 6.93 11.08 -5.78
N THR A 114 6.15 12.05 -5.29
CA THR A 114 6.49 12.82 -4.09
C THR A 114 5.63 12.34 -2.92
N ALA A 115 6.27 11.93 -1.82
CA ALA A 115 5.59 11.46 -0.63
C ALA A 115 4.82 12.62 0.02
N PRO A 116 3.51 12.44 0.34
CA PRO A 116 2.70 13.50 0.92
C PRO A 116 3.07 13.82 2.38
N SER A 117 3.75 12.91 3.08
CA SER A 117 4.12 13.04 4.48
C SER A 117 5.26 14.03 4.72
N ASP A 118 6.26 14.07 3.83
CA ASP A 118 7.50 14.82 4.04
C ASP A 118 8.00 15.57 2.78
N GLY A 119 7.34 15.39 1.62
CA GLY A 119 7.74 16.00 0.36
C GLY A 119 8.97 15.35 -0.30
N ARG A 120 9.42 14.18 0.18
CA ARG A 120 10.55 13.45 -0.41
C ARG A 120 10.15 12.84 -1.76
N SER A 121 11.04 12.91 -2.74
CA SER A 121 10.84 12.27 -4.04
C SER A 121 11.39 10.84 -4.04
N TRP A 122 10.57 9.89 -4.48
CA TRP A 122 10.91 8.48 -4.58
C TRP A 122 10.77 8.03 -6.02
N THR A 123 11.78 7.35 -6.55
CA THR A 123 11.73 6.70 -7.85
C THR A 123 11.64 5.19 -7.67
N PHE A 124 10.66 4.58 -8.32
CA PHE A 124 10.38 3.15 -8.29
C PHE A 124 10.67 2.51 -9.65
N ASN A 125 11.30 1.34 -9.62
CA ASN A 125 11.50 0.53 -10.81
C ASN A 125 11.22 -0.94 -10.47
N GLY A 126 10.30 -1.55 -11.23
CA GLY A 126 9.75 -2.87 -10.98
C GLY A 126 10.51 -3.96 -11.73
N ASN A 127 11.34 -4.71 -11.00
CA ASN A 127 11.73 -6.08 -11.34
C ASN A 127 12.20 -6.81 -10.07
N PRO A 128 11.38 -7.67 -9.43
CA PRO A 128 10.05 -8.13 -9.87
C PRO A 128 8.98 -7.04 -9.80
N SER A 129 7.84 -7.29 -10.46
CA SER A 129 6.63 -6.47 -10.37
C SER A 129 5.91 -6.67 -9.04
N ILE A 130 4.90 -5.84 -8.77
CA ILE A 130 4.02 -5.97 -7.60
C ILE A 130 2.71 -6.61 -8.06
N ASN A 131 2.35 -7.75 -7.48
CA ASN A 131 1.05 -8.38 -7.69
C ASN A 131 0.07 -7.92 -6.60
N THR A 132 -1.09 -7.45 -7.02
CA THR A 132 -2.18 -7.01 -6.16
C THR A 132 -3.40 -7.88 -6.40
N GLN A 133 -3.91 -8.47 -5.32
CA GLN A 133 -5.15 -9.23 -5.30
C GLN A 133 -6.16 -8.50 -4.44
N LEU A 134 -7.40 -8.39 -4.92
CA LEU A 134 -8.52 -7.82 -4.19
C LEU A 134 -9.71 -8.75 -4.37
N SER A 135 -10.46 -9.00 -3.31
CA SER A 135 -11.73 -9.69 -3.37
C SER A 135 -12.67 -9.06 -2.36
N GLY A 136 -13.95 -9.02 -2.65
CA GLY A 136 -14.90 -8.45 -1.73
C GLY A 136 -16.32 -8.55 -2.22
N SER A 137 -17.21 -8.08 -1.36
CA SER A 137 -18.62 -8.05 -1.60
C SER A 137 -19.23 -6.72 -1.17
N VAL A 138 -20.21 -6.27 -1.92
CA VAL A 138 -21.05 -5.12 -1.60
C VAL A 138 -22.49 -5.63 -1.45
N SER A 139 -23.15 -5.21 -0.38
CA SER A 139 -24.58 -5.44 -0.17
C SER A 139 -25.28 -4.12 0.10
N GLU A 140 -26.61 -4.14 0.19
CA GLU A 140 -27.40 -2.96 0.58
C GLU A 140 -26.98 -2.37 1.92
N THR A 141 -26.37 -3.15 2.82
CA THR A 141 -26.06 -2.70 4.19
C THR A 141 -24.58 -2.70 4.51
N SER A 142 -23.75 -3.40 3.74
CA SER A 142 -22.35 -3.62 4.08
C SER A 142 -21.42 -3.58 2.88
N ILE A 143 -20.22 -3.10 3.11
CA ILE A 143 -19.10 -3.19 2.19
C ILE A 143 -18.01 -3.99 2.87
N ASN A 144 -17.51 -5.04 2.22
CA ASN A 144 -16.40 -5.85 2.73
C ASN A 144 -15.42 -6.14 1.60
N PHE A 145 -14.18 -5.71 1.73
CA PHE A 145 -13.10 -6.05 0.83
C PHE A 145 -11.89 -6.54 1.61
N GLN A 146 -11.14 -7.44 0.99
CA GLN A 146 -9.86 -7.93 1.46
C GLN A 146 -8.93 -8.06 0.27
N GLY A 147 -7.66 -7.80 0.49
CA GLY A 147 -6.67 -7.91 -0.56
C GLY A 147 -5.27 -7.99 -0.02
N SER A 148 -4.35 -8.22 -0.95
CA SER A 148 -2.93 -8.31 -0.65
C SER A 148 -2.11 -7.73 -1.78
N GLN A 149 -0.97 -7.15 -1.45
CA GLN A 149 0.08 -6.78 -2.39
C GLN A 149 1.35 -7.54 -2.06
N THR A 150 1.88 -8.27 -3.03
CA THR A 150 3.11 -9.04 -2.87
C THR A 150 4.04 -8.78 -4.04
N GLY A 151 5.34 -8.77 -3.78
CA GLY A 151 6.33 -8.59 -4.83
C GLY A 151 7.61 -8.00 -4.29
N ALA A 152 8.37 -7.37 -5.16
CA ALA A 152 9.50 -6.55 -4.75
C ALA A 152 9.56 -5.33 -5.66
N MET A 153 10.41 -4.37 -5.31
CA MET A 153 10.71 -3.24 -6.17
C MET A 153 12.10 -2.72 -5.86
N SER A 154 12.73 -2.13 -6.86
CA SER A 154 13.87 -1.24 -6.64
C SER A 154 13.39 0.18 -6.42
N TRP A 155 14.08 0.90 -5.56
CA TRP A 155 13.76 2.26 -5.16
C TRP A 155 15.02 3.11 -5.07
N SER A 156 14.87 4.42 -5.26
CA SER A 156 15.90 5.41 -4.96
C SER A 156 15.30 6.71 -4.48
N SER A 157 15.98 7.38 -3.55
CA SER A 157 15.60 8.68 -3.01
C SER A 157 16.78 9.37 -2.34
N ASP A 158 16.99 10.67 -2.55
CA ASP A 158 17.99 11.49 -1.85
C ASP A 158 19.43 10.89 -1.83
N GLY A 159 19.83 10.22 -2.91
CA GLY A 159 21.14 9.56 -3.02
C GLY A 159 21.21 8.18 -2.36
N LEU A 160 20.14 7.73 -1.71
CA LEU A 160 19.94 6.37 -1.25
C LEU A 160 19.32 5.52 -2.35
N SER A 161 19.62 4.22 -2.37
CA SER A 161 18.99 3.27 -3.28
C SER A 161 18.98 1.85 -2.72
N GLY A 162 17.99 1.08 -3.13
CA GLY A 162 17.92 -0.32 -2.75
C GLY A 162 16.87 -1.09 -3.53
N SER A 163 16.72 -2.35 -3.16
CA SER A 163 15.58 -3.17 -3.56
C SER A 163 15.04 -3.92 -2.36
N CYS A 164 13.73 -4.09 -2.34
CA CYS A 164 13.10 -4.72 -1.19
C CYS A 164 11.78 -5.40 -1.55
N GLN A 165 11.46 -6.44 -0.79
CA GLN A 165 10.18 -7.14 -0.92
C GLN A 165 9.07 -6.38 -0.19
N MET A 166 7.86 -6.61 -0.68
CA MET A 166 6.62 -6.12 -0.10
C MET A 166 5.66 -7.29 0.07
N ASN A 167 5.00 -7.34 1.22
CA ASN A 167 3.93 -8.26 1.52
C ASN A 167 2.94 -7.54 2.44
N ILE A 168 1.90 -6.97 1.85
CA ILE A 168 0.88 -6.18 2.55
C ILE A 168 -0.45 -6.89 2.39
N ASN A 169 -1.22 -6.95 3.47
CA ASN A 169 -2.63 -7.31 3.48
C ASN A 169 -3.43 -6.08 3.85
N TYR A 170 -4.58 -5.89 3.21
CA TYR A 170 -5.49 -4.82 3.55
C TYR A 170 -6.93 -5.32 3.56
N SER A 171 -7.75 -4.71 4.40
CA SER A 171 -9.16 -5.02 4.53
C SER A 171 -9.96 -3.73 4.67
N VAL A 172 -11.11 -3.67 3.99
CA VAL A 172 -12.08 -2.60 4.11
C VAL A 172 -13.38 -3.22 4.61
N SER A 173 -13.96 -2.69 5.68
CA SER A 173 -15.25 -3.14 6.19
C SER A 173 -16.06 -1.94 6.66
N GLY A 174 -17.33 -1.85 6.28
CA GLY A 174 -18.17 -0.72 6.68
C GLY A 174 -19.62 -0.86 6.27
N SER A 175 -20.38 0.21 6.52
CA SER A 175 -21.78 0.31 6.09
C SER A 175 -21.89 0.93 4.69
N ALA A 176 -22.77 0.36 3.85
CA ALA A 176 -23.09 0.93 2.54
C ALA A 176 -24.04 2.15 2.62
N THR A 177 -24.73 2.35 3.75
CA THR A 177 -25.85 3.31 3.88
C THR A 177 -25.53 4.48 4.82
N GLY A 178 -24.30 4.98 4.82
CA GLY A 178 -23.91 6.16 5.62
C GLY A 178 -23.49 5.82 7.05
N GLY A 179 -22.50 4.94 7.20
CA GLY A 179 -21.84 4.67 8.48
C GLY A 179 -20.33 4.76 8.37
N ALA A 180 -19.64 4.35 9.43
CA ALA A 180 -18.19 4.30 9.43
C ALA A 180 -17.67 3.19 8.48
N VAL A 181 -16.65 3.53 7.69
CA VAL A 181 -15.85 2.60 6.90
C VAL A 181 -14.49 2.46 7.60
N THR A 182 -14.12 1.24 7.94
CA THR A 182 -12.83 0.92 8.52
C THR A 182 -11.92 0.33 7.46
N VAL A 183 -10.74 0.91 7.31
CA VAL A 183 -9.66 0.42 6.45
C VAL A 183 -8.53 -0.03 7.35
N SER A 184 -8.09 -1.28 7.20
CA SER A 184 -6.92 -1.81 7.89
C SER A 184 -5.88 -2.27 6.89
N ILE A 185 -4.62 -1.99 7.19
CA ILE A 185 -3.44 -2.36 6.42
C ILE A 185 -2.48 -3.01 7.40
N SER A 186 -1.90 -4.16 7.04
CA SER A 186 -0.91 -4.85 7.84
C SER A 186 0.06 -5.62 6.96
N GLY A 187 1.32 -5.77 7.36
CA GLY A 187 2.29 -6.56 6.60
C GLY A 187 3.70 -6.06 6.77
N SER A 188 4.53 -6.24 5.74
CA SER A 188 5.92 -5.81 5.73
C SER A 188 6.33 -5.14 4.42
N VAL A 189 7.14 -4.09 4.53
CA VAL A 189 7.73 -3.36 3.41
C VAL A 189 9.19 -3.13 3.73
N CYS A 190 10.09 -3.58 2.85
CA CYS A 190 11.54 -3.51 3.09
C CYS A 190 11.98 -4.06 4.46
N GLY A 191 11.37 -5.16 4.90
CA GLY A 191 11.66 -5.78 6.19
C GLY A 191 11.07 -5.03 7.40
N GLN A 192 10.45 -3.86 7.21
CA GLN A 192 9.74 -3.13 8.26
C GLN A 192 8.30 -3.59 8.33
N ASN A 193 7.83 -3.93 9.53
CA ASN A 193 6.43 -4.26 9.75
C ASN A 193 5.60 -2.98 9.75
N ILE A 194 4.51 -2.97 8.98
CA ILE A 194 3.55 -1.88 8.95
C ILE A 194 2.20 -2.38 9.47
N SER A 195 1.52 -1.53 10.24
CA SER A 195 0.14 -1.79 10.68
C SER A 195 -0.57 -0.46 10.88
N SER A 196 -1.69 -0.27 10.19
CA SER A 196 -2.51 0.93 10.31
C SER A 196 -3.98 0.58 10.19
N THR A 197 -4.80 1.16 11.06
CA THR A 197 -6.25 1.09 10.96
C THR A 197 -6.80 2.51 11.00
N GLN A 198 -7.62 2.85 10.02
CA GLN A 198 -8.30 4.13 9.93
C GLN A 198 -9.81 3.91 9.80
N THR A 199 -10.58 4.77 10.45
CA THR A 199 -12.03 4.76 10.38
C THR A 199 -12.51 6.10 9.86
N VAL A 200 -13.17 6.09 8.72
CA VAL A 200 -13.76 7.27 8.07
C VAL A 200 -15.26 7.22 8.31
N SER A 201 -15.83 8.29 8.88
CA SER A 201 -17.28 8.42 9.04
C SER A 201 -17.84 9.27 7.89
N GLY A 202 -18.83 8.74 7.18
CA GLY A 202 -19.62 9.47 6.17
C GLY A 202 -20.76 10.28 6.77
#